data_AF-A0A7W0QIW0-F1
#
_entry.id   AF-A0A7W0QIW0-F1
#
_cell.length_a   1.000
_cell.length_b   1.000
_cell.length_c   1.000
_cell.angle_alpha   90.00
_cell.angle_beta   90.00
_cell.angle_gamma   90.00
#
_symmetry.space_group_name_H-M   'P 1'
#
loop_
_entity.id
_entity.type
_entity.pdbx_description
1 polymer ?
#
loop_
_entity_poly.entity_id
_entity_poly.type
_entity_poly.pdbx_seq_one_letter_code
_entity_poly.pdbx_strand_id
1 'polypeptide(L)'
;MLRPFFIDTDTASDDAVALVIALTHPDVEVVGISVVAGNVPLDLGVQNALWVAEQCNASVPVHAGAATPLIVALETGQYVHGADGMGDIGLPLTGRTPASDDGVGALLAASHRYAGQLELVTLGPLTNLALALRADPTLPERLARCVVMGAVADHVGNQTPVAEFNMWVDPHSVDEVLRSGLEVELVGWDVSRRDAVFDADAA
;
A
#
# COMPACT_ATOMS: atom_id res chain seq x y z
N MET A 1 22.14 7.41 -6.96
CA MET A 1 21.47 6.33 -7.72
C MET A 1 20.00 6.41 -7.38
N LEU A 2 19.10 6.11 -8.31
CA LEU A 2 17.67 6.05 -8.03
C LEU A 2 17.39 4.95 -7.01
N ARG A 3 16.45 5.21 -6.10
CA ARG A 3 16.03 4.27 -5.06
C ARG A 3 14.88 3.41 -5.62
N PRO A 4 15.05 2.08 -5.77
CA PRO A 4 14.00 1.23 -6.31
C PRO A 4 12.91 1.00 -5.26
N PHE A 5 11.69 1.44 -5.55
CA PHE A 5 10.53 1.31 -4.68
C PHE A 5 9.58 0.25 -5.21
N PHE A 6 9.13 -0.64 -4.33
CA PHE A 6 7.94 -1.45 -4.56
C PHE A 6 6.84 -0.96 -3.63
N ILE A 7 5.67 -0.65 -4.16
CA ILE A 7 4.56 -0.06 -3.38
C ILE A 7 3.41 -1.06 -3.31
N ASP A 8 2.98 -1.41 -2.11
CA ASP A 8 1.78 -2.19 -1.86
C ASP A 8 0.67 -1.25 -1.35
N THR A 9 -0.48 -1.20 -2.01
CA THR A 9 -1.51 -0.16 -1.78
C THR A 9 -2.92 -0.72 -1.93
N ASP A 10 -3.90 -0.13 -1.25
CA ASP A 10 -5.34 -0.42 -1.39
C ASP A 10 -6.07 0.75 -2.05
N THR A 11 -5.47 1.23 -3.15
CA THR A 11 -5.54 2.60 -3.65
C THR A 11 -6.90 3.29 -3.54
N ALA A 12 -6.96 4.22 -2.59
CA ALA A 12 -7.98 5.25 -2.48
C ALA A 12 -7.37 6.65 -2.62
N SER A 13 -8.10 7.69 -2.19
CA SER A 13 -7.78 9.09 -2.47
C SER A 13 -6.42 9.55 -1.94
N ASP A 14 -5.99 9.10 -0.76
CA ASP A 14 -4.70 9.41 -0.15
C ASP A 14 -3.56 8.56 -0.73
N ASP A 15 -3.78 7.26 -0.99
CA ASP A 15 -2.85 6.45 -1.76
C ASP A 15 -2.54 7.06 -3.12
N ALA A 16 -3.56 7.58 -3.81
CA ALA A 16 -3.38 8.24 -5.09
C ALA A 16 -2.40 9.41 -5.00
N VAL A 17 -2.47 10.21 -3.92
CA VAL A 17 -1.49 11.28 -3.67
C VAL A 17 -0.10 10.70 -3.41
N ALA A 18 0.03 9.66 -2.59
CA ALA A 18 1.31 9.01 -2.31
C ALA A 18 1.95 8.41 -3.57
N LEU A 19 1.16 7.78 -4.44
CA LEU A 19 1.58 7.26 -5.73
C LEU A 19 2.03 8.40 -6.67
N VAL A 20 1.28 9.50 -6.76
CA VAL A 20 1.71 10.67 -7.56
C VAL A 20 3.06 11.18 -7.07
N ILE A 21 3.24 11.32 -5.74
CA ILE A 21 4.52 11.74 -5.16
C ILE A 21 5.62 10.77 -5.57
N ALA A 22 5.45 9.46 -5.34
CA ALA A 22 6.49 8.47 -5.63
C ALA A 22 6.83 8.37 -7.12
N LEU A 23 5.84 8.41 -8.01
CA LEU A 23 6.02 8.27 -9.47
C LEU A 23 6.63 9.52 -10.11
N THR A 24 6.55 10.68 -9.45
CA THR A 24 7.10 11.94 -9.96
C THR A 24 8.36 12.39 -9.21
N HIS A 25 8.77 11.68 -8.16
CA HIS A 25 9.93 12.05 -7.36
C HIS A 25 11.25 11.75 -8.10
N PRO A 26 12.18 12.72 -8.24
CA PRO A 26 13.37 12.58 -9.09
C PRO A 26 14.39 11.55 -8.60
N ASP A 27 14.35 11.18 -7.32
CA ASP A 27 15.27 10.20 -6.71
C ASP A 27 14.67 8.80 -6.54
N VAL A 28 13.41 8.58 -6.95
CA VAL A 28 12.68 7.32 -6.77
C VAL A 28 12.41 6.68 -8.12
N GLU A 29 12.62 5.37 -8.21
CA GLU A 29 12.16 4.55 -9.33
C GLU A 29 11.14 3.56 -8.78
N VAL A 30 9.85 3.74 -9.08
CA VAL A 30 8.83 2.75 -8.70
C VAL A 30 8.93 1.57 -9.68
N VAL A 31 9.43 0.43 -9.19
CA VAL A 31 9.73 -0.75 -10.01
C VAL A 31 8.54 -1.72 -10.11
N GLY A 32 7.53 -1.54 -9.26
CA GLY A 32 6.28 -2.29 -9.29
C GLY A 32 5.30 -1.81 -8.22
N ILE A 33 4.02 -2.03 -8.48
CA ILE A 33 2.93 -1.76 -7.55
C ILE A 33 2.12 -3.03 -7.38
N SER A 34 1.89 -3.49 -6.15
CA SER A 34 0.85 -4.47 -5.84
C SER A 34 -0.36 -3.79 -5.22
N VAL A 35 -1.54 -4.32 -5.53
CA VAL A 35 -2.79 -3.82 -4.96
C VAL A 35 -3.38 -4.88 -4.02
N VAL A 36 -3.78 -4.45 -2.83
CA VAL A 36 -4.48 -5.27 -1.82
C VAL A 36 -5.88 -4.71 -1.59
N ALA A 37 -6.85 -5.55 -1.21
CA ALA A 37 -8.15 -5.04 -0.78
C ALA A 37 -8.07 -4.39 0.60
N GLY A 38 -8.70 -3.23 0.76
CA GLY A 38 -8.70 -2.44 2.00
C GLY A 38 -9.73 -1.31 1.91
N ASN A 39 -9.28 -0.07 1.67
CA ASN A 39 -10.13 1.10 1.47
C ASN A 39 -11.25 0.84 0.45
N VAL A 40 -10.93 0.10 -0.61
CA VAL A 40 -11.89 -0.38 -1.61
C VAL A 40 -11.70 -1.89 -1.90
N PRO A 41 -12.70 -2.56 -2.48
CA PRO A 41 -12.52 -3.89 -3.07
C PRO A 41 -11.37 -3.90 -4.08
N LEU A 42 -10.66 -5.03 -4.18
CA LEU A 42 -9.45 -5.18 -5.01
C LEU A 42 -9.63 -4.64 -6.44
N ASP A 43 -10.72 -5.03 -7.11
CA ASP A 43 -10.94 -4.64 -8.51
C ASP A 43 -11.01 -3.11 -8.68
N LEU A 44 -11.60 -2.39 -7.72
CA LEU A 44 -11.63 -0.93 -7.73
C LEU A 44 -10.25 -0.34 -7.44
N GLY A 45 -9.55 -0.83 -6.42
CA GLY A 45 -8.20 -0.38 -6.09
C GLY A 45 -7.22 -0.54 -7.26
N VAL A 46 -7.35 -1.64 -8.03
CA VAL A 46 -6.53 -1.88 -9.23
C VAL A 46 -6.81 -0.83 -10.30
N GLN A 47 -8.08 -0.50 -10.55
CA GLN A 47 -8.41 0.55 -11.50
C GLN A 47 -7.91 1.92 -11.04
N ASN A 48 -7.97 2.21 -9.74
CA ASN A 48 -7.50 3.45 -9.15
C ASN A 48 -5.97 3.58 -9.32
N ALA A 49 -5.20 2.57 -8.92
CA ALA A 49 -3.75 2.55 -9.08
C ALA A 49 -3.31 2.72 -10.55
N LEU A 50 -3.95 1.99 -11.46
CA LEU A 50 -3.66 2.10 -12.90
C LEU A 50 -4.02 3.48 -13.46
N TRP A 51 -5.14 4.07 -13.01
CA TRP A 51 -5.54 5.42 -13.40
C TRP A 51 -4.51 6.46 -12.95
N VAL A 52 -4.01 6.36 -11.71
CA VAL A 52 -2.97 7.25 -11.18
C VAL A 52 -1.66 7.11 -11.96
N ALA A 53 -1.22 5.89 -12.25
CA ALA A 53 -0.02 5.64 -13.05
C ALA A 53 -0.13 6.27 -14.45
N GLU A 54 -1.28 6.16 -15.10
CA GLU A 54 -1.55 6.83 -16.38
C GLU A 54 -1.47 8.35 -16.28
N GLN A 55 -2.05 8.96 -15.23
CA GLN A 55 -1.98 10.42 -15.04
C GLN A 55 -0.53 10.90 -14.84
N CYS A 56 0.33 10.06 -14.25
CA CYS A 56 1.74 10.34 -14.08
C CYS A 56 2.58 10.05 -15.33
N ASN A 57 1.99 9.55 -16.43
CA ASN A 57 2.70 9.01 -17.59
C ASN A 57 3.75 7.94 -17.22
N ALA A 58 3.48 7.19 -16.15
CA ALA A 58 4.38 6.14 -15.66
C ALA A 58 4.07 4.80 -16.32
N SER A 59 5.13 4.06 -16.67
CA SER A 59 5.02 2.69 -17.23
C SER A 59 5.25 1.59 -16.19
N VAL A 60 5.08 1.91 -14.90
CA VAL A 60 5.23 0.96 -13.80
C VAL A 60 4.18 -0.16 -13.91
N PRO A 61 4.54 -1.44 -13.70
CA PRO A 61 3.57 -2.52 -13.70
C PRO A 61 2.76 -2.51 -12.40
N VAL A 62 1.43 -2.55 -12.52
CA VAL A 62 0.48 -2.68 -11.40
C VAL A 62 -0.07 -4.10 -11.40
N HIS A 63 -0.02 -4.77 -10.25
CA HIS A 63 -0.37 -6.18 -10.08
C HIS A 63 -1.50 -6.32 -9.06
N ALA A 64 -2.54 -7.06 -9.40
CA ALA A 64 -3.58 -7.40 -8.43
C ALA A 64 -3.02 -8.43 -7.42
N GLY A 65 -3.26 -8.20 -6.14
CA GLY A 65 -2.84 -9.07 -5.03
C GLY A 65 -4.03 -9.69 -4.30
N ALA A 66 -3.98 -9.72 -2.97
CA ALA A 66 -5.00 -10.35 -2.14
C ALA A 66 -6.32 -9.56 -2.16
N ALA A 67 -7.41 -10.27 -2.46
CA ALA A 67 -8.76 -9.71 -2.48
C ALA A 67 -9.46 -9.71 -1.11
N THR A 68 -8.94 -10.45 -0.14
CA THR A 68 -9.51 -10.59 1.21
C THR A 68 -8.42 -10.65 2.27
N PRO A 69 -8.70 -10.25 3.52
CA PRO A 69 -7.85 -10.54 4.67
C PRO A 69 -7.58 -12.03 4.85
N LEU A 70 -6.56 -12.38 5.63
CA LEU A 70 -6.14 -13.78 5.83
C LEU A 70 -7.20 -14.66 6.49
N ILE A 71 -7.96 -14.13 7.45
CA ILE A 71 -8.88 -14.91 8.29
C ILE A 71 -10.25 -14.23 8.44
N VAL A 72 -10.26 -12.91 8.62
CA VAL A 72 -11.49 -12.16 8.87
C VAL A 72 -12.17 -11.75 7.57
N ALA A 73 -13.46 -11.39 7.64
CA ALA A 73 -14.15 -10.83 6.49
C ALA A 73 -13.57 -9.44 6.15
N LEU A 74 -13.52 -9.12 4.86
CA LEU A 74 -13.15 -7.79 4.41
C LEU A 74 -14.22 -6.77 4.81
N GLU A 75 -13.80 -5.68 5.43
CA GLU A 75 -14.59 -4.47 5.61
C GLU A 75 -13.84 -3.30 4.96
N THR A 76 -14.52 -2.51 4.12
CA THR A 76 -13.89 -1.50 3.28
C THR A 76 -14.03 -0.08 3.83
N GLY A 77 -13.11 0.81 3.42
CA GLY A 77 -13.05 2.22 3.77
C GLY A 77 -13.90 3.15 2.89
N GLN A 78 -14.78 2.64 2.03
CA GLN A 78 -15.58 3.45 1.09
C GLN A 78 -16.45 4.52 1.77
N TYR A 79 -16.76 4.38 3.06
CA TYR A 79 -17.46 5.39 3.83
C TYR A 79 -16.63 6.66 4.08
N VAL A 80 -15.29 6.58 3.96
CA VAL A 80 -14.34 7.70 4.02
C VAL A 80 -14.02 8.21 2.61
N HIS A 81 -13.72 7.29 1.70
CA HIS A 81 -13.11 7.62 0.40
C HIS A 81 -14.12 7.73 -0.76
N GLY A 82 -15.40 7.50 -0.51
CA GLY A 82 -16.45 7.45 -1.54
C GLY A 82 -16.65 6.05 -2.11
N ALA A 83 -17.74 5.88 -2.86
CA ALA A 83 -18.08 4.60 -3.48
C ALA A 83 -17.01 4.13 -4.49
N ASP A 84 -16.33 5.05 -5.17
CA ASP A 84 -15.22 4.74 -6.07
C ASP A 84 -13.83 4.73 -5.41
N GLY A 85 -13.74 5.10 -4.11
CA GLY A 85 -12.47 5.27 -3.39
C GLY A 85 -11.69 6.53 -3.77
N MET A 86 -12.21 7.36 -4.67
CA MET A 86 -11.56 8.53 -5.25
C MET A 86 -12.42 9.80 -5.07
N GLY A 87 -13.30 9.80 -4.07
CA GLY A 87 -14.15 10.93 -3.69
C GLY A 87 -15.41 11.11 -4.54
N ASP A 88 -15.78 10.12 -5.35
CA ASP A 88 -16.98 10.12 -6.21
C ASP A 88 -17.06 11.32 -7.17
N ILE A 89 -15.90 11.81 -7.63
CA ILE A 89 -15.79 13.01 -8.47
C ILE A 89 -16.00 12.73 -9.98
N GLY A 90 -16.41 11.51 -10.34
CA GLY A 90 -16.73 11.13 -11.72
C GLY A 90 -15.51 10.77 -12.58
N LEU A 91 -14.47 10.20 -11.96
CA LEU A 91 -13.28 9.73 -12.69
C LEU A 91 -13.58 8.49 -13.56
N PRO A 92 -12.91 8.32 -14.71
CA PRO A 92 -13.09 7.15 -15.57
C PRO A 92 -12.28 5.95 -15.05
N LEU A 93 -12.73 5.32 -13.96
CA LEU A 93 -12.02 4.27 -13.20
C LEU A 93 -12.38 2.84 -13.69
N THR A 94 -12.40 2.61 -15.00
CA THR A 94 -12.75 1.30 -15.58
C THR A 94 -11.97 1.01 -16.85
N GLY A 95 -11.86 -0.28 -17.21
CA GLY A 95 -11.35 -0.73 -18.51
C GLY A 95 -9.83 -0.91 -18.58
N ARG A 96 -9.11 -0.73 -17.47
CA ARG A 96 -7.67 -1.00 -17.38
C ARG A 96 -7.42 -2.44 -17.00
N THR A 97 -6.30 -2.98 -17.45
CA THR A 97 -5.89 -4.37 -17.17
C THR A 97 -4.62 -4.35 -16.34
N PRO A 98 -4.57 -5.03 -15.17
CA PRO A 98 -3.32 -5.15 -14.42
C PRO A 98 -2.28 -5.95 -15.21
N ALA A 99 -1.01 -5.77 -14.87
CA ALA A 99 0.09 -6.52 -15.47
C ALA A 99 0.01 -8.03 -15.14
N SER A 100 -0.54 -8.38 -13.97
CA SER A 100 -0.87 -9.76 -13.57
C SER A 100 -1.77 -9.79 -12.34
N ASP A 101 -2.31 -10.97 -12.03
CA ASP A 101 -3.09 -11.28 -10.82
C ASP A 101 -2.23 -11.90 -9.69
N ASP A 102 -0.93 -11.61 -9.70
CA ASP A 102 0.06 -12.15 -8.76
C ASP A 102 0.96 -11.04 -8.18
N GLY A 103 0.37 -10.12 -7.40
CA GLY A 103 1.10 -9.05 -6.71
C GLY A 103 2.14 -9.56 -5.72
N VAL A 104 1.88 -10.69 -5.06
CA VAL A 104 2.82 -11.34 -4.12
C VAL A 104 4.05 -11.86 -4.86
N GLY A 105 3.86 -12.57 -5.97
CA GLY A 105 4.95 -13.03 -6.82
C GLY A 105 5.73 -11.88 -7.45
N ALA A 106 5.05 -10.79 -7.83
CA ALA A 106 5.71 -9.58 -8.34
C ALA A 106 6.62 -8.91 -7.29
N LEU A 107 6.17 -8.81 -6.03
CA LEU A 107 7.00 -8.33 -4.92
C LEU A 107 8.23 -9.22 -4.72
N LEU A 108 8.04 -10.54 -4.68
CA LEU A 108 9.16 -11.48 -4.52
C LEU A 108 10.16 -11.37 -5.69
N ALA A 109 9.68 -11.31 -6.93
CA ALA A 109 10.52 -11.13 -8.11
C ALA A 109 11.31 -9.81 -8.04
N ALA A 110 10.68 -8.71 -7.64
CA ALA A 110 11.35 -7.44 -7.43
C ALA A 110 12.41 -7.54 -6.31
N SER A 111 12.11 -8.23 -5.21
CA SER A 111 13.05 -8.42 -4.09
C SER A 111 14.31 -9.18 -4.50
N HIS A 112 14.19 -10.16 -5.41
CA HIS A 112 15.36 -10.86 -5.96
C HIS A 112 16.16 -9.98 -6.92
N ARG A 113 15.47 -9.23 -7.78
CA ARG A 113 16.11 -8.37 -8.79
C ARG A 113 16.88 -7.21 -8.16
N TYR A 114 16.35 -6.63 -7.08
CA TYR A 114 16.90 -5.47 -6.39
C TYR A 114 17.37 -5.81 -4.97
N ALA A 115 17.87 -7.02 -4.75
CA ALA A 115 18.30 -7.50 -3.44
C ALA A 115 19.31 -6.54 -2.78
N GLY A 116 19.06 -6.19 -1.51
CA GLY A 116 19.84 -5.24 -0.72
C GLY A 116 19.62 -3.77 -1.08
N GLN A 117 18.75 -3.47 -2.05
CA GLN A 117 18.44 -2.11 -2.52
C GLN A 117 16.95 -1.79 -2.52
N LEU A 118 16.08 -2.80 -2.60
CA LEU A 118 14.63 -2.59 -2.69
C LEU A 118 14.08 -1.98 -1.40
N GLU A 119 13.41 -0.85 -1.54
CA GLU A 119 12.59 -0.28 -0.48
C GLU A 119 11.13 -0.67 -0.71
N LEU A 120 10.53 -1.34 0.26
CA LEU A 120 9.11 -1.69 0.25
C LEU A 120 8.34 -0.61 1.01
N VAL A 121 7.29 -0.08 0.39
CA VAL A 121 6.34 0.84 1.03
C VAL A 121 4.96 0.19 1.01
N THR A 122 4.34 -0.01 2.18
CA THR A 122 2.97 -0.51 2.27
C THR A 122 2.04 0.60 2.74
N LEU A 123 0.99 0.86 1.98
CA LEU A 123 0.00 1.92 2.21
C LEU A 123 -1.36 1.35 2.62
N GLY A 124 -1.57 0.04 2.45
CA GLY A 124 -2.79 -0.67 2.84
C GLY A 124 -2.56 -1.81 3.83
N PRO A 125 -3.57 -2.69 4.02
CA PRO A 125 -3.47 -3.89 4.87
C PRO A 125 -2.31 -4.79 4.47
N LEU A 126 -1.62 -5.38 5.45
CA LEU A 126 -0.36 -6.12 5.22
C LEU A 126 -0.52 -7.53 4.63
N THR A 127 -1.68 -7.84 4.03
CA THR A 127 -2.00 -9.20 3.56
C THR A 127 -1.03 -9.67 2.48
N ASN A 128 -0.69 -8.83 1.50
CA ASN A 128 0.28 -9.19 0.46
C ASN A 128 1.68 -9.44 1.04
N LEU A 129 2.13 -8.60 1.98
CA LEU A 129 3.43 -8.76 2.64
C LEU A 129 3.49 -10.04 3.48
N ALA A 130 2.44 -10.34 4.27
CA ALA A 130 2.37 -11.58 5.03
C ALA A 130 2.40 -12.81 4.11
N LEU A 131 1.66 -12.79 3.00
CA LEU A 131 1.69 -13.87 2.00
C LEU A 131 3.07 -14.00 1.33
N ALA A 132 3.76 -12.89 1.06
CA ALA A 132 5.12 -12.90 0.52
C ALA A 132 6.11 -13.52 1.52
N LEU A 133 6.02 -13.19 2.80
CA LEU A 133 6.86 -13.76 3.87
C LEU A 133 6.59 -15.25 4.10
N ARG A 134 5.34 -15.70 3.96
CA ARG A 134 4.99 -17.13 3.97
C ARG A 134 5.61 -17.88 2.80
N ALA A 135 5.56 -17.27 1.61
CA ALA A 135 6.06 -17.88 0.38
C ALA A 135 7.60 -17.90 0.34
N ASP A 136 8.26 -16.86 0.84
CA ASP A 136 9.71 -16.81 0.98
C ASP A 136 10.13 -16.13 2.31
N PRO A 137 10.42 -16.93 3.35
CA PRO A 137 10.87 -16.44 4.65
C PRO A 137 12.23 -15.70 4.62
N THR A 138 12.97 -15.75 3.50
CA THR A 138 14.25 -15.03 3.34
C THR A 138 14.06 -13.61 2.76
N LEU A 139 12.83 -13.20 2.47
CA LEU A 139 12.51 -11.82 2.03
C LEU A 139 13.14 -10.72 2.93
N PRO A 140 13.15 -10.83 4.27
CA PRO A 140 13.77 -9.82 5.13
C PRO A 140 15.25 -9.55 4.82
N GLU A 141 15.99 -10.56 4.35
CA GLU A 141 17.43 -10.43 4.03
C GLU A 141 17.68 -9.62 2.76
N ARG A 142 16.63 -9.37 1.95
CA ARG A 142 16.75 -8.73 0.63
C ARG A 142 16.20 -7.32 0.57
N LEU A 143 15.36 -6.91 1.52
CA LEU A 143 14.84 -5.55 1.57
C LEU A 143 15.89 -4.63 2.18
N ALA A 144 16.12 -3.48 1.54
CA ALA A 144 16.95 -2.42 2.12
C ALA A 144 16.19 -1.69 3.25
N ARG A 145 14.86 -1.58 3.10
CA ARG A 145 13.96 -0.93 4.05
C ARG A 145 12.53 -1.40 3.81
N CYS A 146 11.74 -1.52 4.87
CA CYS A 146 10.30 -1.71 4.79
C CYS A 146 9.60 -0.62 5.59
N VAL A 147 8.87 0.25 4.91
CA VAL A 147 8.07 1.33 5.50
C VAL A 147 6.61 0.95 5.42
N VAL A 148 5.92 1.01 6.55
CA VAL A 148 4.52 0.63 6.68
C VAL A 148 3.73 1.84 7.18
N MET A 149 2.76 2.30 6.40
CA MET A 149 1.76 3.23 6.89
C MET A 149 0.73 2.46 7.72
N GLY A 150 0.66 2.80 9.00
CA GLY A 150 -0.36 2.28 9.90
C GLY A 150 0.14 2.15 11.34
N ALA A 151 -0.73 1.61 12.19
CA ALA A 151 -0.59 1.60 13.65
C ALA A 151 -0.74 2.98 14.31
N VAL A 152 -0.85 2.98 15.64
CA VAL A 152 -1.08 4.17 16.48
C VAL A 152 -0.22 4.14 17.73
N ALA A 153 0.81 4.99 17.80
CA ALA A 153 1.69 5.03 18.96
C ALA A 153 1.04 5.73 20.17
N ASP A 154 0.10 6.66 19.94
CA ASP A 154 -0.60 7.42 20.98
C ASP A 154 -1.94 6.79 21.42
N HIS A 155 -2.25 5.61 20.89
CA HIS A 155 -3.48 4.84 21.15
C HIS A 155 -4.79 5.49 20.66
N VAL A 156 -4.74 6.48 19.77
CA VAL A 156 -5.94 7.09 19.19
C VAL A 156 -6.15 6.59 17.77
N GLY A 157 -7.04 5.60 17.61
CA GLY A 157 -7.37 4.99 16.31
C GLY A 157 -8.29 5.82 15.41
N ASN A 158 -8.46 5.37 14.16
CA ASN A 158 -9.41 5.92 13.19
C ASN A 158 -10.55 4.95 12.84
N GLN A 159 -10.32 3.64 12.90
CA GLN A 159 -11.32 2.61 12.61
C GLN A 159 -12.07 2.17 13.88
N THR A 160 -11.33 1.99 14.97
CA THR A 160 -11.90 1.86 16.31
C THR A 160 -11.23 2.89 17.23
N PRO A 161 -11.70 3.10 18.48
CA PRO A 161 -11.05 4.06 19.38
C PRO A 161 -9.54 3.86 19.56
N VAL A 162 -9.03 2.63 19.36
CA VAL A 162 -7.62 2.26 19.60
C VAL A 162 -6.94 1.56 18.42
N ALA A 163 -7.64 1.35 17.31
CA ALA A 163 -7.10 0.64 16.14
C ALA A 163 -7.05 1.55 14.91
N GLU A 164 -5.93 1.47 14.22
CA GLU A 164 -5.73 2.07 12.90
C GLU A 164 -6.29 1.11 11.83
N PHE A 165 -6.86 1.67 10.75
CA PHE A 165 -7.58 0.97 9.69
C PHE A 165 -6.78 -0.17 9.05
N ASN A 166 -5.58 0.09 8.51
CA ASN A 166 -4.78 -0.92 7.83
C ASN A 166 -4.46 -2.10 8.75
N MET A 167 -4.12 -1.81 10.00
CA MET A 167 -3.84 -2.83 11.01
C MET A 167 -5.11 -3.60 11.42
N TRP A 168 -6.27 -2.94 11.40
CA TRP A 168 -7.55 -3.50 11.81
C TRP A 168 -8.21 -4.36 10.71
N VAL A 169 -8.01 -4.03 9.43
CA VAL A 169 -8.58 -4.80 8.30
C VAL A 169 -8.02 -6.22 8.28
N ASP A 170 -6.73 -6.40 8.55
CA ASP A 170 -6.12 -7.73 8.63
C ASP A 170 -5.13 -7.85 9.80
N PRO A 171 -5.63 -7.99 11.05
CA PRO A 171 -4.76 -8.07 12.22
C PRO A 171 -3.91 -9.35 12.24
N HIS A 172 -4.29 -10.37 11.46
CA HIS A 172 -3.54 -11.63 11.38
C HIS A 172 -2.32 -11.46 10.48
N SER A 173 -2.42 -10.70 9.39
CA SER A 173 -1.26 -10.36 8.57
C SER A 173 -0.27 -9.51 9.34
N VAL A 174 -0.77 -8.59 10.18
CA VAL A 174 0.07 -7.80 11.09
C VAL A 174 0.85 -8.68 12.07
N ASP A 175 0.20 -9.63 12.75
CA ASP A 175 0.89 -10.55 13.68
C ASP A 175 2.00 -11.34 12.96
N GLU A 176 1.73 -11.82 11.74
CA GLU A 176 2.71 -12.55 10.95
C GLU A 176 3.89 -11.69 10.51
N VAL A 177 3.64 -10.48 10.01
CA VAL A 177 4.69 -9.56 9.59
C VAL A 177 5.58 -9.18 10.76
N LEU A 178 5.00 -8.83 11.91
CA LEU A 178 5.77 -8.42 13.09
C LEU A 178 6.58 -9.58 13.71
N ARG A 179 6.16 -10.84 13.48
CA ARG A 179 6.88 -12.04 13.95
C ARG A 179 7.89 -12.59 12.94
N SER A 180 7.91 -12.06 11.72
CA SER A 180 8.74 -12.58 10.63
C SER A 180 10.24 -12.29 10.76
N GLY A 181 10.63 -11.38 11.66
CA GLY A 181 12.00 -10.88 11.76
C GLY A 181 12.33 -9.78 10.74
N LEU A 182 11.36 -9.35 9.92
CA LEU A 182 11.48 -8.16 9.09
C LEU A 182 11.61 -6.91 9.96
N GLU A 183 12.61 -6.08 9.67
CA GLU A 183 12.71 -4.74 10.27
C GLU A 183 11.68 -3.82 9.61
N VAL A 184 10.66 -3.44 10.38
CA VAL A 184 9.53 -2.63 9.92
C VAL A 184 9.62 -1.23 10.53
N GLU A 185 9.61 -0.22 9.67
CA GLU A 185 9.45 1.17 10.05
C GLU A 185 7.99 1.57 9.95
N LEU A 186 7.34 1.82 11.09
CA LEU A 186 5.95 2.24 11.15
C LEU A 186 5.85 3.76 11.04
N VAL A 187 5.10 4.24 10.04
CA VAL A 187 4.62 5.62 9.93
C VAL A 187 3.18 5.63 10.39
N GLY A 188 3.00 5.90 11.68
CA GLY A 188 1.73 5.78 12.37
C GLY A 188 0.71 6.88 12.06
N TRP A 189 -0.55 6.57 12.30
CA TRP A 189 -1.66 7.52 12.20
C TRP A 189 -1.51 8.73 13.14
N ASP A 190 -0.80 8.59 14.26
CA ASP A 190 -0.45 9.70 15.14
C ASP A 190 0.53 10.71 14.50
N VAL A 191 1.38 10.27 13.57
CA VAL A 191 2.22 11.15 12.75
C VAL A 191 1.38 11.78 11.65
N SER A 192 0.60 10.99 10.91
CA SER A 192 -0.22 11.48 9.80
C SER A 192 -1.20 12.58 10.22
N ARG A 193 -1.87 12.43 11.37
CA ARG A 193 -2.79 13.47 11.90
C ARG A 193 -2.13 14.80 12.25
N ARG A 194 -0.82 14.80 12.50
CA ARG A 194 -0.08 16.00 12.91
C ARG A 194 0.62 16.66 11.73
N ASP A 195 1.26 15.84 10.90
CA ASP A 195 2.26 16.33 9.95
C ASP A 195 1.84 16.14 8.47
N ALA A 196 0.78 15.36 8.21
CA ALA A 196 0.25 15.12 6.85
C ALA A 196 -1.07 15.88 6.58
N VAL A 197 -1.25 17.05 7.20
CA VAL A 197 -2.42 17.91 7.03
C VAL A 197 -2.04 19.20 6.31
N PHE A 198 -2.89 19.65 5.38
CA PHE A 198 -2.75 20.97 4.78
C PHE A 198 -3.45 21.99 5.69
N ASP A 199 -2.67 22.82 6.35
CA ASP A 199 -3.13 24.04 7.02
C ASP A 199 -3.30 25.16 5.97
N ALA A 200 -4.38 25.92 6.05
CA ALA A 200 -4.60 27.10 5.21
C ALA A 200 -3.48 28.16 5.34
N ASP A 201 -2.76 28.15 6.47
CA ASP A 201 -1.59 29.00 6.75
C ASP A 201 -0.25 28.38 6.28
N ALA A 202 -0.25 27.13 5.79
CA ALA A 202 0.95 26.41 5.32
C ALA A 202 1.17 26.45 3.80
N ALA A 203 0.35 27.21 3.06
CA ALA A 203 0.43 27.38 1.59
C ALA A 203 1.06 28.71 1.16
#